data_AF-A0A8T4EKN5-F1
#
_entry.id   AF-A0A8T4EKN5-F1
#
_cell.length_a   1.000
_cell.length_b   1.000
_cell.length_c   1.000
_cell.angle_alpha   90.00
_cell.angle_beta   90.00
_cell.angle_gamma   90.00
#
_symmetry.space_group_name_H-M   'P 1'
#
loop_
_entity.id
_entity.type
_entity.pdbx_description
1 polymer ?
#
loop_
_entity_poly.entity_id
_entity_poly.type
_entity_poly.pdbx_seq_one_letter_code
_entity_poly.pdbx_strand_id
1 'polypeptide(L)'
;MDAFFIPAKAEEKVSIPQKHITELPERVCLASSVQFIDSLPPIKAQLENAGKKASLVKAKHAEFEGQMLGCGWEGLQYDKDAEAFLYIGDGDFHPKALLLASDKDVYAFNPFSRSFRKMDEKFRADMNRKRNAGLVKFLHSENIGVLLSTKPGQMRLKEALSLKGRFPEKKFYYLVANTVDFNELENFNFVECFVNTACNRLLDDYSKFSKPIVNIADLPK
;
A
#
# COMPACT_ATOMS: atom_id res chain seq x y z
N MET A 1 -16.80 -19.58 -14.53
CA MET A 1 -17.69 -19.26 -13.41
C MET A 1 -17.93 -17.76 -13.51
N ASP A 2 -19.17 -17.36 -13.77
CA ASP A 2 -19.50 -15.95 -13.88
C ASP A 2 -19.64 -15.39 -12.47
N ALA A 3 -18.96 -14.27 -12.21
CA ALA A 3 -18.96 -13.61 -10.92
C ALA A 3 -19.51 -12.20 -11.08
N PHE A 4 -20.50 -11.85 -10.27
CA PHE A 4 -21.06 -10.50 -10.20
C PHE A 4 -20.54 -9.81 -8.94
N PHE A 5 -19.78 -8.73 -9.10
CA PHE A 5 -19.19 -7.99 -7.99
C PHE A 5 -20.07 -6.79 -7.64
N ILE A 6 -20.54 -6.73 -6.39
CA ILE A 6 -21.31 -5.60 -5.87
C ILE A 6 -20.42 -4.84 -4.87
N PRO A 7 -19.96 -3.62 -5.20
CA PRO A 7 -19.15 -2.83 -4.29
C PRO A 7 -19.99 -2.39 -3.07
N ALA A 8 -19.51 -2.69 -1.87
CA ALA A 8 -20.10 -2.18 -0.64
C ALA A 8 -19.65 -0.74 -0.41
N LYS A 9 -20.59 0.21 -0.42
CA LYS A 9 -20.34 1.64 -0.25
C LYS A 9 -20.82 2.11 1.12
N ALA A 10 -20.10 3.05 1.72
CA ALA A 10 -20.48 3.69 2.96
C ALA A 10 -21.64 4.67 2.71
N GLU A 11 -22.60 4.71 3.62
CA GLU A 11 -23.73 5.67 3.56
C GLU A 11 -23.37 7.06 4.12
N GLU A 12 -22.21 7.16 4.79
CA GLU A 12 -21.76 8.39 5.44
C GLU A 12 -21.54 9.52 4.42
N LYS A 13 -22.19 10.66 4.65
CA LYS A 13 -21.94 11.87 3.85
C LYS A 13 -20.64 12.52 4.30
N VAL A 14 -19.59 12.34 3.51
CA VAL A 14 -18.27 12.89 3.80
C VAL A 14 -18.18 14.33 3.31
N SER A 15 -17.82 15.25 4.20
CA SER A 15 -17.40 16.61 3.84
C SER A 15 -16.15 16.98 4.62
N ILE A 16 -15.24 17.72 3.98
CA ILE A 16 -14.00 18.18 4.63
C ILE A 16 -14.30 19.47 5.40
N PRO A 17 -14.06 19.52 6.72
CA PRO A 17 -14.21 20.76 7.48
C PRO A 17 -13.38 21.91 6.89
N GLN A 18 -13.93 23.12 6.87
CA GLN A 18 -13.29 24.29 6.24
C GLN A 18 -11.85 24.54 6.76
N LYS A 19 -11.62 24.33 8.07
CA LYS A 19 -10.29 24.43 8.68
C LYS A 19 -9.25 23.50 8.03
N HIS A 20 -9.64 22.31 7.59
CA HIS A 20 -8.74 21.37 6.94
C HIS A 20 -8.56 21.69 5.46
N ILE A 21 -9.54 22.29 4.81
CA ILE A 21 -9.38 22.81 3.44
C ILE A 21 -8.30 23.90 3.39
N THR A 22 -8.23 24.75 4.42
CA THR A 22 -7.18 25.77 4.52
C THR A 22 -5.79 25.20 4.80
N GLU A 23 -5.69 24.00 5.38
CA GLU A 23 -4.42 23.30 5.63
C GLU A 23 -3.87 22.57 4.39
N LEU A 24 -4.72 22.32 3.39
CA LEU A 24 -4.34 21.69 2.13
C LEU A 24 -3.63 22.69 1.20
N PRO A 25 -2.69 22.22 0.35
CA PRO A 25 -2.05 23.08 -0.67
C PRO A 25 -3.02 23.49 -1.78
N GLU A 26 -2.59 24.26 -2.78
CA GLU A 26 -3.47 24.71 -3.87
C GLU A 26 -3.92 23.54 -4.74
N ARG A 27 -3.00 22.62 -5.07
CA ARG A 27 -3.26 21.47 -5.95
C ARG A 27 -3.18 20.17 -5.19
N VAL A 28 -4.29 19.41 -5.15
CA VAL A 28 -4.36 18.13 -4.44
C VAL A 28 -4.86 17.00 -5.33
N CYS A 29 -4.35 15.78 -5.10
CA CYS A 29 -4.83 14.59 -5.77
C CYS A 29 -5.60 13.69 -4.78
N LEU A 30 -6.84 13.38 -5.11
CA LEU A 30 -7.77 12.64 -4.27
C LEU A 30 -7.62 11.13 -4.47
N ALA A 31 -7.67 10.41 -3.36
CA ALA A 31 -7.61 8.96 -3.32
C ALA A 31 -8.54 8.40 -2.23
N SER A 32 -9.07 7.20 -2.42
CA SER A 32 -9.90 6.53 -1.41
C SER A 32 -9.98 5.01 -1.59
N SER A 33 -10.55 4.31 -0.61
CA SER A 33 -10.99 2.93 -0.78
C SER A 33 -12.34 2.87 -1.53
N VAL A 34 -12.74 1.67 -1.98
CA VAL A 34 -14.02 1.49 -2.70
C VAL A 34 -15.24 1.96 -1.89
N GLN A 35 -15.17 1.91 -0.56
CA GLN A 35 -16.28 2.24 0.33
C GLN A 35 -16.67 3.73 0.24
N PHE A 36 -15.71 4.62 0.02
CA PHE A 36 -15.95 6.07 -0.02
C PHE A 36 -15.77 6.66 -1.41
N ILE A 37 -15.76 5.83 -2.46
CA ILE A 37 -15.50 6.29 -3.82
C ILE A 37 -16.51 7.35 -4.29
N ASP A 38 -17.78 7.18 -3.90
CA ASP A 38 -18.87 8.12 -4.24
C ASP A 38 -18.75 9.46 -3.48
N SER A 39 -17.90 9.53 -2.45
CA SER A 39 -17.62 10.79 -1.75
C SER A 39 -16.58 11.65 -2.46
N LEU A 40 -15.81 11.09 -3.40
CA LEU A 40 -14.75 11.86 -4.07
C LEU A 40 -15.29 12.97 -5.00
N PRO A 41 -16.33 12.77 -5.83
CA PRO A 41 -16.90 13.85 -6.62
C PRO A 41 -17.39 15.06 -5.81
N PRO A 42 -18.19 14.91 -4.73
CA PRO A 42 -18.62 16.05 -3.93
C PRO A 42 -17.45 16.71 -3.17
N ILE A 43 -16.47 15.94 -2.69
CA ILE A 43 -15.26 16.51 -2.05
C ILE A 43 -14.44 17.31 -3.07
N LYS A 44 -14.28 16.79 -4.30
CA LYS A 44 -13.62 17.51 -5.39
C LYS A 44 -14.28 18.86 -5.63
N ALA A 45 -15.61 18.88 -5.80
CA ALA A 45 -16.37 20.12 -5.98
C ALA A 45 -16.24 21.07 -4.78
N GLN A 46 -16.24 20.52 -3.56
CA GLN A 46 -16.04 21.29 -2.33
C GLN A 46 -14.68 22.02 -2.32
N LEU A 47 -13.61 21.33 -2.73
CA LEU A 47 -12.27 21.90 -2.79
C LEU A 47 -12.16 22.94 -3.93
N GLU A 48 -12.74 22.66 -5.09
CA GLU A 48 -12.76 23.59 -6.23
C GLU A 48 -13.51 24.89 -5.90
N ASN A 49 -14.66 24.79 -5.23
CA ASN A 49 -15.40 25.96 -4.74
C ASN A 49 -14.62 26.79 -3.71
N ALA A 50 -13.68 26.17 -3.00
CA ALA A 50 -12.78 26.84 -2.07
C ALA A 50 -11.50 27.37 -2.76
N GLY A 51 -11.44 27.35 -4.10
CA GLY A 51 -10.31 27.87 -4.89
C GLY A 51 -9.13 26.92 -5.03
N LYS A 52 -9.30 25.63 -4.69
CA LYS A 52 -8.27 24.59 -4.88
C LYS A 52 -8.42 23.94 -6.25
N LYS A 53 -7.37 23.27 -6.73
CA LYS A 53 -7.42 22.37 -7.90
C LYS A 53 -7.36 20.94 -7.40
N ALA A 54 -8.36 20.13 -7.76
CA ALA A 54 -8.45 18.74 -7.31
C ALA A 54 -8.46 17.78 -8.51
N SER A 55 -7.58 16.78 -8.46
CA SER A 55 -7.53 15.67 -9.41
C SER A 55 -7.79 14.35 -8.71
N LEU A 56 -7.92 13.24 -9.45
CA LEU A 56 -8.11 11.90 -8.89
C LEU A 56 -6.97 10.99 -9.34
N VAL A 57 -6.57 10.06 -8.46
CA VAL A 57 -5.59 9.03 -8.82
C VAL A 57 -6.20 7.99 -9.76
N LYS A 58 -5.36 7.29 -10.53
CA LYS A 58 -5.74 6.08 -11.28
C LYS A 58 -4.76 4.96 -10.94
N ALA A 59 -5.26 3.90 -10.32
CA ALA A 59 -4.48 2.71 -9.99
C ALA A 59 -4.78 1.56 -10.96
N LYS A 60 -3.77 0.80 -11.34
CA LYS A 60 -3.86 -0.26 -12.37
C LYS A 60 -4.93 -1.33 -12.11
N HIS A 61 -5.18 -1.65 -10.85
CA HIS A 61 -6.11 -2.70 -10.42
C HIS A 61 -7.39 -2.14 -9.80
N ALA A 62 -7.60 -0.83 -9.87
CA ALA A 62 -8.81 -0.20 -9.39
C ALA A 62 -9.87 -0.20 -10.50
N GLU A 63 -11.13 -0.39 -10.09
CA GLU A 63 -12.30 -0.31 -10.97
C GLU A 63 -12.69 1.15 -11.23
N PHE A 64 -12.54 1.99 -10.21
CA PHE A 64 -13.01 3.37 -10.22
C PHE A 64 -11.84 4.37 -10.21
N GLU A 65 -12.03 5.53 -10.83
CA GLU A 65 -11.11 6.66 -10.70
C GLU A 65 -11.13 7.21 -9.27
N GLY A 66 -9.95 7.49 -8.72
CA GLY A 66 -9.76 7.84 -7.31
C GLY A 66 -9.70 6.65 -6.36
N GLN A 67 -10.05 5.43 -6.81
CA GLN A 67 -9.94 4.23 -5.97
C GLN A 67 -8.49 3.76 -5.91
N MET A 68 -8.09 3.38 -4.71
CA MET A 68 -6.85 2.69 -4.42
C MET A 68 -7.10 1.32 -3.79
N LEU A 69 -6.22 0.40 -4.12
CA LEU A 69 -6.05 -0.87 -3.42
C LEU A 69 -4.73 -0.86 -2.67
N GLY A 70 -4.60 -1.72 -1.67
CA GLY A 70 -3.36 -1.81 -0.91
C GLY A 70 -2.13 -2.18 -1.75
N CYS A 71 -2.30 -3.01 -2.78
CA CYS A 71 -1.25 -3.33 -3.76
C CYS A 71 -1.19 -2.34 -4.94
N GLY A 72 -2.13 -1.41 -5.04
CA GLY A 72 -2.34 -0.56 -6.22
C GLY A 72 -1.39 0.64 -6.35
N TRP A 73 -0.37 0.74 -5.50
CA TRP A 73 0.64 1.78 -5.59
C TRP A 73 1.63 1.55 -6.74
N GLU A 74 1.88 0.29 -7.11
CA GLU A 74 2.68 -0.05 -8.29
C GLU A 74 1.93 0.38 -9.57
N GLY A 75 2.45 1.38 -10.27
CA GLY A 75 1.81 1.94 -11.46
C GLY A 75 0.71 2.96 -11.17
N LEU A 76 0.68 3.53 -9.95
CA LEU A 76 -0.21 4.64 -9.62
C LEU A 76 0.05 5.85 -10.53
N GLN A 77 -1.00 6.28 -11.22
CA GLN A 77 -1.01 7.50 -12.03
C GLN A 77 -1.73 8.61 -11.26
N TYR A 78 -1.17 9.82 -11.31
CA TYR A 78 -1.71 10.99 -10.62
C TYR A 78 -1.16 12.27 -11.28
N ASP A 79 -1.81 13.41 -11.02
CA ASP A 79 -1.35 14.71 -11.51
C ASP A 79 0.04 15.04 -10.93
N LYS A 80 1.03 15.19 -11.82
CA LYS A 80 2.41 15.50 -11.42
C LYS A 80 2.55 16.91 -10.86
N ASP A 81 1.63 17.82 -11.17
CA ASP A 81 1.59 19.17 -10.60
C ASP A 81 0.91 19.22 -9.23
N ALA A 82 0.26 18.14 -8.77
CA ALA A 82 -0.33 18.13 -7.42
C ALA A 82 0.77 18.34 -6.36
N GLU A 83 0.49 19.07 -5.29
CA GLU A 83 1.48 19.32 -4.24
C GLU A 83 1.36 18.26 -3.12
N ALA A 84 0.17 17.68 -2.96
CA ALA A 84 -0.09 16.63 -1.99
C ALA A 84 -1.21 15.69 -2.45
N PHE A 85 -1.34 14.57 -1.75
CA PHE A 85 -2.52 13.72 -1.81
C PHE A 85 -3.49 14.04 -0.67
N LEU A 86 -4.78 13.88 -0.92
CA LEU A 86 -5.81 13.77 0.12
C LEU A 86 -6.48 12.39 0.02
N TYR A 87 -6.19 11.54 0.99
CA TYR A 87 -6.84 10.25 1.15
C TYR A 87 -8.08 10.36 2.04
N ILE A 88 -9.20 9.81 1.55
CA ILE A 88 -10.46 9.70 2.29
C ILE A 88 -10.66 8.25 2.70
N GLY A 89 -10.75 7.99 4.00
CA GLY A 89 -11.05 6.66 4.53
C GLY A 89 -10.38 6.41 5.87
N ASP A 90 -10.58 5.19 6.38
CA ASP A 90 -9.96 4.72 7.60
C ASP A 90 -8.63 3.98 7.34
N GLY A 91 -7.91 3.73 8.43
CA GLY A 91 -6.63 3.03 8.43
C GLY A 91 -5.47 3.83 7.82
N ASP A 92 -4.25 3.36 8.08
CA ASP A 92 -3.03 4.02 7.59
C ASP A 92 -2.39 3.29 6.39
N PHE A 93 -2.90 2.12 6.00
CA PHE A 93 -2.26 1.31 4.96
C PHE A 93 -2.22 2.03 3.61
N HIS A 94 -3.35 2.54 3.11
CA HIS A 94 -3.40 3.26 1.82
C HIS A 94 -2.66 4.61 1.86
N PRO A 95 -2.82 5.46 2.89
CA PRO A 95 -2.00 6.68 3.01
C PRO A 95 -0.50 6.42 2.98
N LYS A 96 -0.02 5.40 3.70
CA LYS A 96 1.39 5.00 3.68
C LYS A 96 1.84 4.54 2.29
N ALA A 97 0.98 3.82 1.58
CA ALA A 97 1.26 3.40 0.21
C ALA A 97 1.39 4.60 -0.75
N LEU A 98 0.53 5.63 -0.64
CA LEU A 98 0.67 6.89 -1.40
C LEU A 98 1.99 7.60 -1.09
N LEU A 99 2.36 7.64 0.18
CA LEU A 99 3.56 8.32 0.65
C LEU A 99 4.85 7.62 0.17
N LEU A 100 4.81 6.31 -0.05
CA LEU A 100 5.90 5.53 -0.65
C LEU A 100 5.92 5.58 -2.18
N ALA A 101 4.78 5.80 -2.82
CA ALA A 101 4.65 5.85 -4.27
C ALA A 101 5.11 7.18 -4.89
N SER A 102 5.33 8.21 -4.06
CA SER A 102 5.63 9.56 -4.50
C SER A 102 6.51 10.29 -3.49
N ASP A 103 7.03 11.45 -3.90
CA ASP A 103 7.72 12.42 -3.07
C ASP A 103 6.77 13.42 -2.37
N LYS A 104 5.46 13.29 -2.57
CA LYS A 104 4.44 14.24 -2.08
C LYS A 104 3.91 13.88 -0.69
N ASP A 105 3.53 14.90 0.08
CA ASP A 105 2.86 14.72 1.37
C ASP A 105 1.48 14.08 1.18
N VAL A 106 1.01 13.38 2.22
CA VAL A 106 -0.31 12.74 2.21
C VAL A 106 -1.12 13.25 3.39
N TYR A 107 -2.24 13.91 3.09
CA TYR A 107 -3.27 14.23 4.07
C TYR A 107 -4.28 13.08 4.11
N ALA A 108 -4.62 12.60 5.29
CA ALA A 108 -5.58 11.53 5.49
C ALA A 108 -6.75 12.05 6.34
N PHE A 109 -7.96 11.97 5.79
CA PHE A 109 -9.19 12.28 6.51
C PHE A 109 -9.99 11.00 6.74
N ASN A 110 -10.26 10.70 8.02
CA ASN A 110 -11.11 9.58 8.41
C ASN A 110 -12.56 10.07 8.57
N PRO A 111 -13.51 9.62 7.74
CA PRO A 111 -14.90 10.08 7.80
C PRO A 111 -15.61 9.73 9.11
N PHE A 112 -15.25 8.62 9.76
CA PHE A 112 -15.89 8.16 10.99
C PHE A 112 -15.38 8.92 12.23
N SER A 113 -14.06 8.95 12.42
CA SER A 113 -13.46 9.62 13.58
C SER A 113 -13.31 11.14 13.40
N ARG A 114 -13.50 11.62 12.16
CA ARG A 114 -13.22 13.01 11.72
C ARG A 114 -11.78 13.44 11.96
N SER A 115 -10.85 12.50 12.14
CA SER A 115 -9.43 12.81 12.29
C SER A 115 -8.84 13.23 10.96
N PHE A 116 -8.08 14.32 10.96
CA PHE A 116 -7.30 14.81 9.83
C PHE A 116 -5.83 14.77 10.20
N ARG A 117 -5.01 14.09 9.41
CA ARG A 117 -3.57 13.90 9.70
C ARG A 117 -2.75 14.14 8.46
N LYS A 118 -1.61 14.82 8.63
CA LYS A 118 -0.59 14.97 7.59
C LYS A 118 0.50 13.93 7.81
N MET A 119 0.84 13.18 6.76
CA MET A 119 2.03 12.34 6.68
C MET A 119 3.04 13.02 5.76
N ASP A 120 4.18 13.38 6.33
CA ASP A 120 5.21 14.19 5.69
C ASP A 120 6.53 13.41 5.46
N GLU A 121 7.59 14.12 5.09
CA GLU A 121 8.91 13.53 4.89
C GLU A 121 9.46 12.80 6.12
N LYS A 122 9.13 13.23 7.35
CA LYS A 122 9.56 12.53 8.56
C LYS A 122 8.89 11.16 8.67
N PHE A 123 7.60 11.07 8.35
CA PHE A 123 6.90 9.79 8.25
C PHE A 123 7.50 8.91 7.15
N ARG A 124 7.82 9.47 5.98
CA ARG A 124 8.48 8.75 4.89
C ARG A 124 9.84 8.19 5.30
N ALA A 125 10.67 9.01 5.95
CA ALA A 125 11.99 8.61 6.41
C ALA A 125 11.93 7.45 7.42
N ASP A 126 10.98 7.47 8.37
CA ASP A 126 10.77 6.35 9.30
C ASP A 126 10.36 5.06 8.59
N MET A 127 9.45 5.14 7.60
CA MET A 127 9.06 3.97 6.82
C MET A 127 10.21 3.43 5.97
N ASN A 128 10.98 4.29 5.31
CA ASN A 128 12.15 3.89 4.55
C ASN A 128 13.22 3.26 5.45
N ARG A 129 13.41 3.78 6.66
CA ARG A 129 14.30 3.17 7.66
C ARG A 129 13.86 1.73 7.98
N LYS A 130 12.57 1.50 8.20
CA LYS A 130 12.02 0.15 8.47
C LYS A 130 12.19 -0.79 7.27
N ARG A 131 11.91 -0.31 6.05
CA ARG A 131 12.14 -1.07 4.81
C ARG A 131 13.61 -1.44 4.64
N ASN A 132 14.51 -0.48 4.85
CA ASN A 132 15.95 -0.69 4.76
C ASN A 132 16.46 -1.70 5.81
N ALA A 133 15.89 -1.70 7.02
CA ALA A 133 16.22 -2.71 8.02
C ALA A 133 15.84 -4.13 7.55
N GLY A 134 14.67 -4.29 6.91
CA GLY A 134 14.27 -5.56 6.28
C GLY A 134 15.22 -5.99 5.15
N LEU A 135 15.58 -5.06 4.27
CA LEU A 135 16.53 -5.30 3.18
C LEU A 135 17.92 -5.71 3.69
N VAL A 136 18.45 -5.01 4.69
CA VAL A 136 19.76 -5.34 5.29
C VAL A 136 19.75 -6.76 5.86
N LYS A 137 18.67 -7.16 6.54
CA LYS A 137 18.53 -8.54 7.04
C LYS A 137 18.53 -9.56 5.90
N PHE A 138 17.78 -9.31 4.83
CA PHE A 138 17.80 -10.17 3.63
C PHE A 138 19.20 -10.31 3.03
N LEU A 139 19.93 -9.21 2.90
CA LEU A 139 21.27 -9.21 2.29
C LEU A 139 22.26 -10.08 3.09
N HIS A 140 22.15 -10.10 4.42
CA HIS A 140 23.00 -10.90 5.31
C HIS A 140 22.54 -12.36 5.47
N SER A 141 21.36 -12.73 4.97
CA SER A 141 20.84 -14.10 5.02
C SER A 141 21.29 -14.93 3.81
N GLU A 142 21.62 -16.19 4.04
CA GLU A 142 21.95 -17.17 3.00
C GLU A 142 20.73 -18.04 2.64
N ASN A 143 19.96 -18.48 3.63
CA ASN A 143 18.79 -19.33 3.45
C ASN A 143 17.51 -18.49 3.45
N ILE A 144 16.87 -18.40 2.28
CA ILE A 144 15.70 -17.54 2.06
C ILE A 144 14.44 -18.37 1.82
N GLY A 145 13.41 -18.12 2.62
CA GLY A 145 12.06 -18.64 2.40
C GLY A 145 11.28 -17.70 1.48
N VAL A 146 10.76 -18.18 0.35
CA VAL A 146 9.99 -17.37 -0.59
C VAL A 146 8.51 -17.72 -0.45
N LEU A 147 7.72 -16.79 0.07
CA LEU A 147 6.29 -16.97 0.30
C LEU A 147 5.52 -16.74 -1.00
N LEU A 148 4.82 -17.77 -1.47
CA LEU A 148 4.00 -17.77 -2.68
C LEU A 148 2.54 -18.08 -2.32
N SER A 149 1.62 -17.20 -2.72
CA SER A 149 0.18 -17.44 -2.56
C SER A 149 -0.43 -18.03 -3.83
N THR A 150 -1.24 -19.08 -3.69
CA THR A 150 -2.04 -19.64 -4.81
C THR A 150 -3.32 -18.84 -5.10
N LYS A 151 -3.63 -17.79 -4.31
CA LYS A 151 -4.81 -16.95 -4.55
C LYS A 151 -4.69 -16.22 -5.89
N PRO A 152 -5.74 -16.26 -6.75
CA PRO A 152 -5.79 -15.42 -7.95
C PRO A 152 -5.52 -13.95 -7.61
N GLY A 153 -4.66 -13.30 -8.40
CA GLY A 153 -4.22 -11.93 -8.16
C GLY A 153 -3.05 -11.76 -7.18
N GLN A 154 -2.62 -12.80 -6.45
CA GLN A 154 -1.44 -12.77 -5.58
C GLN A 154 -0.30 -13.70 -6.03
N MET A 155 -0.55 -14.59 -6.99
CA MET A 155 0.45 -15.54 -7.49
C MET A 155 1.52 -14.85 -8.36
N ARG A 156 2.65 -14.45 -7.76
CA ARG A 156 3.80 -13.82 -8.45
C ARG A 156 4.94 -14.82 -8.72
N LEU A 157 4.62 -15.95 -9.36
CA LEU A 157 5.56 -17.05 -9.57
C LEU A 157 6.82 -16.63 -10.34
N LYS A 158 6.64 -15.84 -11.41
CA LYS A 158 7.75 -15.42 -12.27
C LYS A 158 8.75 -14.56 -11.49
N GLU A 159 8.26 -13.59 -10.72
CA GLU A 159 9.08 -12.74 -9.88
C GLU A 159 9.78 -13.54 -8.77
N ALA A 160 9.08 -14.47 -8.13
CA ALA A 160 9.67 -15.36 -7.13
C ALA A 160 10.82 -16.20 -7.70
N LEU A 161 10.64 -16.80 -8.89
CA LEU A 161 11.67 -17.60 -9.54
C LEU A 161 12.86 -16.75 -10.03
N SER A 162 12.64 -15.48 -10.36
CA SER A 162 13.73 -14.56 -10.76
C SER A 162 14.78 -14.32 -9.67
N LEU A 163 14.41 -14.52 -8.40
CA LEU A 163 15.33 -14.32 -7.27
C LEU A 163 16.60 -15.16 -7.36
N LYS A 164 16.50 -16.39 -7.88
CA LYS A 164 17.65 -17.28 -8.10
C LYS A 164 18.69 -16.68 -9.06
N GLY A 165 18.23 -15.95 -10.09
CA GLY A 165 19.12 -15.27 -11.01
C GLY A 165 19.68 -13.96 -10.46
N ARG A 166 18.91 -13.27 -9.62
CA ARG A 166 19.29 -11.97 -9.03
C ARG A 166 20.29 -12.12 -7.88
N PHE A 167 20.22 -13.22 -7.14
CA PHE A 167 21.06 -13.50 -5.96
C PHE A 167 21.56 -14.96 -5.99
N PRO A 168 22.45 -15.31 -6.93
CA PRO A 168 22.89 -16.70 -7.15
C PRO A 168 23.65 -17.29 -5.95
N GLU A 169 24.16 -16.46 -5.04
CA GLU A 169 24.85 -16.85 -3.82
C GLU A 169 23.90 -17.36 -2.72
N LYS A 170 22.59 -17.09 -2.83
CA LYS A 170 21.59 -17.44 -1.81
C LYS A 170 20.85 -18.74 -2.14
N LYS A 171 20.41 -19.46 -1.11
CA LYS A 171 19.57 -20.66 -1.23
C LYS A 171 18.10 -20.28 -1.04
N PHE A 172 17.28 -20.57 -2.05
CA PHE A 172 15.85 -20.24 -2.05
C PHE A 172 14.96 -21.47 -1.84
N TYR A 173 14.06 -21.38 -0.87
CA TYR A 173 13.05 -22.39 -0.54
C TYR A 173 11.66 -21.81 -0.81
N TYR A 174 10.94 -22.34 -1.80
CA TYR A 174 9.63 -21.81 -2.20
C TYR A 174 8.52 -22.45 -1.37
N LEU A 175 7.84 -21.64 -0.56
CA LEU A 175 6.76 -22.05 0.32
C LEU A 175 5.43 -21.62 -0.30
N VAL A 176 4.71 -22.58 -0.87
CA VAL A 176 3.46 -22.35 -1.59
C VAL A 176 2.27 -22.65 -0.68
N ALA A 177 1.40 -21.67 -0.49
CA ALA A 177 0.20 -21.82 0.32
C ALA A 177 -0.97 -21.02 -0.29
N ASN A 178 -2.22 -21.37 0.04
CA ASN A 178 -3.35 -20.51 -0.30
C ASN A 178 -3.39 -19.31 0.66
N THR A 179 -3.45 -19.60 1.97
CA THR A 179 -3.33 -18.63 3.05
C THR A 179 -2.00 -18.86 3.75
N VAL A 180 -1.21 -17.80 3.92
CA VAL A 180 0.06 -17.87 4.67
C VAL A 180 -0.27 -17.82 6.16
N ASP A 181 0.08 -18.86 6.89
CA ASP A 181 0.04 -18.88 8.35
C ASP A 181 1.46 -18.67 8.89
N PHE A 182 1.62 -17.62 9.71
CA PHE A 182 2.91 -17.28 10.31
C PHE A 182 3.38 -18.32 11.34
N ASN A 183 2.46 -19.03 12.00
CA ASN A 183 2.83 -20.07 12.96
C ASN A 183 3.52 -21.25 12.25
N GLU A 184 3.05 -21.59 11.05
CA GLU A 184 3.66 -22.64 10.22
C GLU A 184 5.06 -22.27 9.71
N LEU A 185 5.39 -20.97 9.66
CA LEU A 185 6.71 -20.52 9.23
C LEU A 185 7.82 -20.87 10.22
N GLU A 186 7.48 -21.12 11.50
CA GLU A 186 8.44 -21.52 12.53
C GLU A 186 9.00 -22.94 12.28
N ASN A 187 8.26 -23.78 11.54
CA ASN A 187 8.71 -25.12 11.15
C ASN A 187 9.93 -25.08 10.21
N PHE A 188 10.20 -23.94 9.57
CA PHE A 188 11.36 -23.73 8.70
C PHE A 188 12.49 -23.02 9.47
N ASN A 189 13.00 -23.68 10.51
CA ASN A 189 14.02 -23.10 11.40
C ASN A 189 15.31 -22.68 10.67
N PHE A 190 15.69 -23.36 9.59
CA PHE A 190 16.84 -23.07 8.74
C PHE A 190 16.69 -21.81 7.86
N VAL A 191 15.47 -21.29 7.68
CA VAL A 191 15.24 -20.04 6.94
C VAL A 191 15.62 -18.85 7.80
N GLU A 192 16.47 -17.97 7.28
CA GLU A 192 16.97 -16.81 8.03
C GLU A 192 16.16 -15.54 7.71
N CYS A 193 15.63 -15.45 6.50
CA CYS A 193 14.76 -14.35 6.07
C CYS A 193 13.70 -14.84 5.08
N PHE A 194 12.51 -14.26 5.15
CA PHE A 194 11.44 -14.52 4.20
C PHE A 194 11.29 -13.38 3.20
N VAL A 195 11.08 -13.74 1.93
CA VAL A 195 10.66 -12.81 0.89
C VAL A 195 9.18 -13.02 0.62
N ASN A 196 8.38 -11.99 0.87
CA ASN A 196 6.96 -11.99 0.53
C ASN A 196 6.77 -11.64 -0.95
N THR A 197 6.16 -12.57 -1.69
CA THR A 197 5.73 -12.37 -3.08
C THR A 197 4.21 -12.39 -3.23
N ALA A 198 3.46 -12.48 -2.13
CA ALA A 198 2.01 -12.48 -2.09
C ALA A 198 1.45 -11.06 -1.83
N CYS A 199 0.43 -10.93 -0.98
CA CYS A 199 -0.13 -9.64 -0.59
C CYS A 199 0.85 -8.81 0.25
N ASN A 200 1.08 -7.55 -0.13
CA ASN A 200 1.93 -6.62 0.64
C ASN A 200 1.41 -6.36 2.07
N ARG A 201 0.10 -6.54 2.31
CA ARG A 201 -0.50 -6.41 3.65
C ARG A 201 -0.13 -7.53 4.62
N LEU A 202 0.51 -8.60 4.15
CA LEU A 202 1.00 -9.66 5.03
C LEU A 202 1.92 -9.09 6.13
N LEU A 203 2.66 -8.01 5.83
CA LEU A 203 3.52 -7.33 6.79
C LEU A 203 2.77 -6.57 7.89
N ASP A 204 1.46 -6.30 7.74
CA ASP A 204 0.66 -5.70 8.82
C ASP A 204 0.57 -6.68 10.03
N ASP A 205 0.61 -7.99 9.76
CA ASP A 205 0.58 -9.06 10.76
C ASP A 205 1.98 -9.45 11.29
N TYR A 206 3.04 -8.80 10.78
CA TYR A 206 4.46 -9.11 11.09
C TYR A 206 4.79 -9.04 12.58
N SER A 207 4.07 -8.23 13.37
CA SER A 207 4.29 -8.10 14.82
C SER A 207 4.20 -9.42 15.59
N LYS A 208 3.59 -10.45 14.97
CA LYS A 208 3.43 -11.79 15.53
C LYS A 208 4.57 -12.75 15.18
N PHE A 209 5.54 -12.35 14.36
CA PHE A 209 6.55 -13.26 13.82
C PHE A 209 7.99 -12.78 14.10
N SER A 210 8.84 -13.72 14.51
CA SER A 210 10.19 -13.44 15.02
C SER A 210 11.25 -13.25 13.92
N LYS A 211 11.08 -13.89 12.76
CA LYS A 211 12.05 -13.84 11.66
C LYS A 211 11.74 -12.70 10.69
N PRO A 212 12.77 -12.09 10.08
CA PRO A 212 12.58 -10.96 9.17
C PRO A 212 11.85 -11.35 7.89
N ILE A 213 10.92 -10.49 7.49
CA ILE A 213 10.20 -10.59 6.22
C ILE A 213 10.38 -9.28 5.44
N VAL A 214 10.66 -9.39 4.14
CA VAL A 214 10.79 -8.27 3.21
C VAL A 214 9.87 -8.49 2.00
N ASN A 215 9.24 -7.44 1.47
CA ASN A 215 8.49 -7.58 0.22
C ASN A 215 9.47 -7.65 -0.95
N ILE A 216 9.14 -8.42 -1.97
CA ILE A 216 9.96 -8.51 -3.19
C ILE A 216 10.18 -7.13 -3.86
N ALA A 217 9.23 -6.21 -3.71
CA ALA A 217 9.31 -4.84 -4.22
C ALA A 217 10.36 -3.97 -3.50
N ASP A 218 10.81 -4.39 -2.31
CA ASP A 218 11.85 -3.71 -1.54
C ASP A 218 13.27 -4.20 -1.89
N LEU A 219 13.37 -5.29 -2.65
CA LEU A 219 14.65 -5.85 -3.07
C LEU A 219 15.22 -5.08 -4.27
N PRO A 220 16.56 -4.87 -4.34
CA PRO A 220 17.19 -4.23 -5.49
C PRO A 220 16.92 -5.03 -6.76
N LYS A 221 16.65 -4.32 -7.87
CA LYS A 221 16.30 -4.94 -9.15
C LYS A 221 17.46 -5.73 -9.74
#